data_AF-A0A4S0PYU0-F1
#
_entry.id   AF-A0A4S0PYU0-F1
#
_cell.length_a   1.000
_cell.length_b   1.000
_cell.length_c   1.000
_cell.angle_alpha   90.00
_cell.angle_beta   90.00
_cell.angle_gamma   90.00
#
_symmetry.space_group_name_H-M   'P 1'
#
loop_
_entity.id
_entity.type
_entity.pdbx_description
1 polymer ?
#
loop_
_entity_poly.entity_id
_entity_poly.type
_entity_poly.pdbx_seq_one_letter_code
_entity_poly.pdbx_strand_id
1 'polypeptide(L)'
;DFDKMNIRVQVMNPGFVDTPLTEKNTMPMPGLMPVHRASRRMVRGIEKGGFEVTFPYRISWPLKLLGLLPRPICRWVIGITTGWRARPLNFDRK
;
A
#
# COMPACT_ATOMS: atom_id res chain seq x y z
N ASP A 1 16.31 -4.65 -16.54
CA ASP A 1 16.13 -4.79 -18.00
C ASP A 1 15.91 -3.42 -18.66
N PHE A 2 14.92 -2.63 -18.21
CA PHE A 2 14.68 -1.27 -18.69
C PHE A 2 15.77 -0.21 -18.39
N ASP A 3 16.57 -0.41 -17.34
CA ASP A 3 17.66 0.52 -17.00
C ASP A 3 18.71 0.64 -18.11
N LYS A 4 18.95 -0.45 -18.87
CA LYS A 4 19.88 -0.45 -20.01
C LYS A 4 19.41 0.44 -21.18
N MET A 5 18.10 0.70 -21.24
CA MET A 5 17.46 1.59 -22.22
C MET A 5 17.25 3.01 -21.67
N ASN A 6 17.83 3.32 -20.49
CA ASN A 6 17.62 4.58 -19.78
C ASN A 6 16.14 4.86 -19.46
N ILE A 7 15.34 3.82 -19.26
CA ILE A 7 13.93 3.92 -18.86
C ILE A 7 13.81 3.57 -17.38
N ARG A 8 13.45 4.57 -16.56
CA ARG A 8 13.21 4.39 -15.13
C ARG A 8 11.79 3.91 -14.87
N VAL A 9 11.66 2.79 -14.17
CA VAL A 9 10.37 2.24 -13.70
C VAL A 9 10.23 2.50 -12.19
N GLN A 10 9.05 2.96 -11.77
CA GLN A 10 8.74 3.22 -10.36
C GLN A 10 7.37 2.65 -10.00
N VAL A 11 7.26 2.09 -8.80
CA VAL A 11 6.01 1.57 -8.24
C VAL A 11 5.38 2.62 -7.32
N MET A 12 4.13 2.98 -7.60
CA MET A 12 3.36 3.93 -6.79
C MET A 12 2.37 3.17 -5.93
N ASN A 13 2.55 3.24 -4.61
CA ASN A 13 1.68 2.61 -3.61
C ASN A 13 0.99 3.70 -2.77
N PRO A 14 -0.02 4.40 -3.31
CA PRO A 14 -0.83 5.32 -2.53
C PRO A 14 -1.78 4.54 -1.60
N GLY A 15 -2.09 5.13 -0.45
CA GLY A 15 -3.26 4.77 0.34
C GLY A 15 -4.53 5.32 -0.33
N PHE A 16 -5.56 5.56 0.47
CA PHE A 16 -6.83 6.08 -0.05
C PHE A 16 -6.69 7.52 -0.53
N VAL A 17 -7.08 7.77 -1.77
CA VAL A 17 -7.10 9.10 -2.39
C VAL A 17 -8.54 9.46 -2.71
N ASP A 18 -8.95 10.65 -2.25
CA ASP A 18 -10.30 11.19 -2.40
C ASP A 18 -10.63 11.50 -3.86
N THR A 19 -11.16 10.50 -4.57
CA THR A 19 -11.54 10.56 -5.99
C THR A 19 -13.01 10.15 -6.14
N PRO A 20 -13.67 10.46 -7.28
CA PRO A 20 -15.03 9.98 -7.54
C PRO A 20 -15.19 8.45 -7.46
N LEU A 21 -14.09 7.70 -7.62
CA LEU A 21 -14.06 6.25 -7.44
C LEU A 21 -14.18 5.86 -5.95
N THR A 22 -13.48 6.57 -5.05
CA THR A 22 -13.51 6.29 -3.61
C THR A 22 -14.72 6.88 -2.90
N GLU A 23 -15.36 7.90 -3.46
CA GLU A 23 -16.62 8.47 -2.92
C GLU A 23 -17.73 7.43 -2.80
N LYS A 24 -17.76 6.46 -3.73
CA LYS A 24 -18.76 5.39 -3.75
C LYS A 24 -18.40 4.22 -2.82
N ASN A 25 -17.24 4.25 -2.16
CA ASN A 25 -16.76 3.15 -1.35
C ASN A 25 -17.30 3.25 0.09
N THR A 26 -17.96 2.21 0.58
CA THR A 26 -18.55 2.14 1.93
C THR A 26 -17.59 1.58 2.98
N MET A 27 -16.40 1.12 2.58
CA MET A 27 -15.40 0.62 3.52
C MET A 27 -14.72 1.76 4.29
N PRO A 28 -14.30 1.54 5.55
CA PRO A 28 -13.49 2.53 6.27
C PRO A 28 -12.19 2.78 5.50
N MET A 29 -11.94 4.04 5.14
CA MET A 29 -10.78 4.50 4.37
C MET A 29 -9.80 5.27 5.27
N PRO A 30 -9.01 4.58 6.11
CA PRO A 30 -8.09 5.23 7.03
C PRO A 30 -7.02 6.01 6.26
N GLY A 31 -6.90 7.31 6.57
CA GLY A 31 -5.92 8.18 5.93
C GLY A 31 -6.30 8.65 4.53
N LEU A 32 -7.61 8.76 4.22
CA LEU A 32 -8.12 9.37 3.00
C LEU A 32 -7.45 10.73 2.77
N MET A 33 -6.86 10.89 1.57
CA MET A 33 -6.04 12.03 1.23
C MET A 33 -6.64 12.77 0.02
N PRO A 34 -6.72 14.11 0.06
CA PRO A 34 -7.17 14.88 -1.10
C PRO A 34 -6.32 14.62 -2.35
N VAL A 35 -6.93 14.54 -3.53
CA VAL A 35 -6.23 14.33 -4.83
C VAL A 35 -5.04 15.27 -4.98
N HIS A 36 -5.23 16.55 -4.71
CA HIS A 36 -4.21 17.58 -4.90
C HIS A 36 -2.95 17.33 -4.05
N ARG A 37 -3.08 16.68 -2.89
CA ARG A 37 -1.93 16.30 -2.05
C ARG A 37 -1.30 15.02 -2.55
N ALA A 38 -2.10 14.05 -2.97
CA ALA A 38 -1.62 12.78 -3.52
C ALA A 38 -0.82 13.03 -4.80
N SER A 39 -1.34 13.82 -5.73
CA SER A 39 -0.66 14.17 -6.99
C SER A 39 0.68 14.87 -6.75
N ARG A 40 0.73 15.87 -5.85
CA ARG A 40 2.00 16.52 -5.48
C ARG A 40 3.02 15.55 -4.87
N ARG A 41 2.57 14.56 -4.10
CA ARG A 41 3.46 13.52 -3.55
C ARG A 41 3.97 12.57 -4.63
N MET A 42 3.11 12.19 -5.58
CA MET A 42 3.50 11.36 -6.72
C MET A 42 4.55 12.08 -7.57
N VAL A 43 4.31 13.34 -7.95
CA VAL A 43 5.26 14.15 -8.73
C VAL A 43 6.62 14.26 -8.03
N ARG A 44 6.61 14.63 -6.74
CA ARG A 44 7.85 14.68 -5.94
C ARG A 44 8.55 13.33 -5.84
N GLY A 45 7.80 12.24 -5.79
CA GLY A 45 8.34 10.88 -5.80
C GLY A 45 9.04 10.56 -7.12
N ILE A 46 8.40 10.90 -8.24
CA ILE A 46 8.97 10.75 -9.58
C ILE A 46 10.29 11.53 -9.70
N GLU A 47 10.29 12.80 -9.30
CA GLU A 47 11.45 13.69 -9.35
C GLU A 47 12.60 13.23 -8.44
N LYS A 48 12.29 12.84 -7.21
CA LYS A 48 13.29 12.35 -6.24
C LYS A 48 13.92 11.03 -6.68
N GLY A 49 13.19 10.21 -7.43
CA GLY A 49 13.59 8.88 -7.86
C GLY A 49 13.45 7.82 -6.78
N GLY A 50 14.14 6.68 -7.00
CA GLY A 50 13.94 5.45 -6.25
C GLY A 50 13.00 4.48 -6.97
N PHE A 51 12.83 3.28 -6.41
CA PHE A 51 11.99 2.24 -7.02
C PHE A 51 10.53 2.32 -6.56
N GLU A 52 10.28 2.74 -5.31
CA GLU A 52 8.94 2.71 -4.72
C GLU A 52 8.59 4.03 -4.03
N VAL A 53 7.41 4.56 -4.34
CA VAL A 53 6.84 5.74 -3.69
C VAL A 53 5.59 5.31 -2.95
N THR A 54 5.61 5.41 -1.61
CA THR A 54 4.50 5.00 -0.75
C THR A 54 4.01 6.18 0.09
N PHE A 55 2.70 6.36 0.21
CA PHE A 55 2.10 7.32 1.15
C PHE A 55 0.66 6.89 1.46
N PRO A 56 0.14 7.03 2.69
CA PRO A 56 0.78 7.64 3.86
C PRO A 56 1.74 6.68 4.58
N TYR A 57 2.93 7.20 4.92
CA TYR A 57 3.99 6.45 5.60
C TYR A 57 3.55 5.78 6.90
N ARG A 58 2.63 6.41 7.64
CA ARG A 58 2.13 5.90 8.92
C ARG A 58 1.50 4.52 8.82
N ILE A 59 0.87 4.20 7.68
CA ILE A 59 0.20 2.91 7.47
C ILE A 59 1.17 1.92 6.81
N SER A 60 1.96 2.39 5.85
CA SER A 60 2.83 1.49 5.08
C SER A 60 4.04 0.98 5.87
N TRP A 61 4.65 1.79 6.74
CA TRP A 61 5.87 1.40 7.44
C TRP A 61 5.69 0.22 8.41
N PRO A 62 4.64 0.19 9.26
CA PRO A 62 4.36 -0.98 10.09
C PRO A 62 4.16 -2.25 9.27
N LEU A 63 3.46 -2.15 8.12
CA LEU A 63 3.23 -3.29 7.23
C LEU A 63 4.51 -3.77 6.54
N LYS A 64 5.38 -2.85 6.11
CA LYS A 64 6.69 -3.19 5.55
C LYS A 64 7.58 -3.85 6.60
N LEU A 65 7.58 -3.33 7.83
CA LEU A 65 8.35 -3.92 8.93
C LEU A 65 7.86 -5.33 9.28
N LEU A 66 6.54 -5.51 9.28
CA LEU A 66 5.89 -6.81 9.47
C LEU A 66 6.26 -7.80 8.36
N GLY A 67 6.41 -7.32 7.12
CA GLY A 67 6.83 -8.14 5.97
C GLY A 67 8.31 -8.55 5.98
N LEU A 68 9.16 -7.84 6.73
CA LEU A 68 10.58 -8.21 6.91
C LEU A 68 10.77 -9.31 7.96
N LEU A 69 9.78 -9.55 8.82
CA LEU A 69 9.87 -10.59 9.84
C LEU A 69 9.81 -11.99 9.21
N PRO A 70 10.52 -12.97 9.78
CA PRO A 70 10.36 -14.37 9.42
C PRO A 70 8.89 -14.75 9.41
N ARG A 71 8.47 -15.48 8.36
CA ARG A 71 7.08 -15.91 8.13
C ARG A 71 6.34 -16.44 9.39
N PRO A 72 6.94 -17.24 10.29
CA PRO A 72 6.24 -17.68 11.50
C PRO A 72 5.89 -16.53 12.45
N ILE A 73 6.79 -15.58 12.65
CA ILE A 73 6.59 -14.42 13.54
C ILE A 73 5.55 -13.47 12.93
N CYS A 74 5.68 -13.18 11.64
CA CYS A 74 4.72 -12.36 10.92
C CYS A 74 3.29 -12.92 11.03
N ARG A 75 3.11 -14.24 10.79
CA ARG A 75 1.80 -14.90 10.95
C ARG A 75 1.26 -14.86 12.37
N TRP A 76 2.13 -15.02 13.37
CA TRP A 76 1.74 -14.93 14.77
C TRP A 76 1.24 -13.53 15.13
N VAL A 77 1.99 -12.48 14.75
CA VAL A 77 1.60 -11.08 14.96
C VAL A 77 0.26 -10.78 14.29
N ILE A 78 0.09 -11.15 13.01
CA ILE A 78 -1.16 -10.92 12.28
C ILE A 78 -2.33 -11.65 12.97
N GLY A 79 -2.11 -12.90 13.38
CA GLY A 79 -3.12 -13.72 14.05
C GLY A 79 -3.64 -13.10 15.36
N ILE A 80 -2.78 -12.36 16.07
CA ILE A 80 -3.15 -11.65 17.30
C ILE A 80 -3.84 -10.33 16.99
N THR A 81 -3.33 -9.55 16.03
CA THR A 81 -3.79 -8.17 15.81
C THR A 81 -5.05 -8.06 14.97
N THR A 82 -5.30 -9.00 14.05
CA THR A 82 -6.41 -8.92 13.07
C THR A 82 -7.52 -9.93 13.30
N GLY A 83 -7.44 -10.75 14.35
CA GLY A 83 -8.43 -11.82 14.60
C GLY A 83 -8.47 -12.87 13.48
N TRP A 84 -7.42 -12.97 12.66
CA TRP A 84 -7.40 -13.73 11.40
C TRP A 84 -7.54 -15.25 11.56
N ARG A 85 -7.48 -15.76 12.79
CA ARG A 85 -7.72 -17.17 13.12
C ARG A 85 -9.13 -17.66 12.72
N ALA A 86 -10.09 -16.76 12.45
CA ALA A 86 -11.49 -17.12 12.23
C ALA A 86 -11.97 -17.11 10.75
N ARG A 87 -11.12 -16.86 9.74
CA ARG A 87 -11.58 -16.77 8.33
C ARG A 87 -10.62 -17.45 7.34
N PRO A 88 -10.82 -18.73 6.99
CA PRO A 88 -10.24 -19.26 5.77
C PRO A 88 -10.79 -18.45 4.58
N LEU A 89 -9.89 -17.98 3.71
CA LEU A 89 -10.29 -17.35 2.44
C LEU A 89 -10.89 -18.44 1.56
N ASN A 90 -12.22 -18.56 1.54
CA ASN A 90 -12.93 -19.34 0.53
C ASN A 90 -12.75 -18.63 -0.81
N PHE A 91 -11.70 -19.02 -1.55
CA PHE A 91 -11.58 -18.74 -2.97
C PHE A 91 -12.54 -19.66 -3.74
N ASP A 92 -13.84 -19.56 -3.47
CA ASP A 92 -14.84 -20.09 -4.39
C ASP A 92 -14.90 -19.15 -5.59
N ARG A 93 -13.97 -19.37 -6.53
CA ARG A 93 -14.17 -18.92 -7.91
C ARG A 93 -15.21 -19.85 -8.52
N LYS A 94 -16.46 -19.40 -8.55
CA LYS A 94 -17.42 -19.85 -9.57
C LYS A 94 -17.05 -19.24 -10.91
#